data_AF-A0AAD1FLF7-F1
#
_entry.id   AF-A0AAD1FLF7-F1
#
_cell.length_a   1.000
_cell.length_b   1.000
_cell.length_c   1.000
_cell.angle_alpha   90.00
_cell.angle_beta   90.00
_cell.angle_gamma   90.00
#
_symmetry.space_group_name_H-M   'P 1'
#
loop_
_entity.id
_entity.type
_entity.pdbx_description
1 polymer ?
#
loop_
_entity_poly.entity_id
_entity_poly.type
_entity_poly.pdbx_seq_one_letter_code
_entity_poly.pdbx_strand_id
1 'polypeptide(L)'
;MKFLTIQGGDVHFVYKDHRDNCYKTLVLSQIEMIDRLVSHIPAEKNFRAIRYYGFLSNRKRGEALPLVYDLLDQEEPVEPKPLNYAQIMHHLVGIDPYKCILCSGRMCFVKMEMGLKGHELVTLRKATIREKRRLRYSL
;
A
#
# COMPACT_ATOMS: atom_id res chain seq x y z
N MET A 1 16.89 22.88 1.33
CA MET A 1 16.22 23.51 0.18
C MET A 1 15.08 24.36 0.72
N LYS A 2 14.93 25.62 0.31
CA LYS A 2 13.87 26.53 0.77
C LYS A 2 13.12 27.07 -0.46
N PHE A 3 11.82 26.85 -0.50
CA PHE A 3 10.95 27.37 -1.56
C PHE A 3 10.79 28.89 -1.43
N LEU A 4 10.87 29.60 -2.55
CA LEU A 4 10.66 31.05 -2.60
C LEU A 4 9.29 31.37 -3.19
N THR A 5 9.11 31.12 -4.49
CA THR A 5 7.95 31.58 -5.26
C THR A 5 7.74 30.71 -6.51
N ILE A 6 6.53 30.76 -7.06
CA ILE A 6 6.19 30.19 -8.37
C ILE A 6 5.81 31.36 -9.29
N GLN A 7 6.47 31.48 -10.44
CA GLN A 7 6.21 32.53 -11.42
C GLN A 7 6.18 31.93 -12.82
N GLY A 8 5.12 32.21 -13.60
CA GLY A 8 5.03 31.78 -15.00
C GLY A 8 5.02 30.27 -15.24
N GLY A 9 4.86 29.46 -14.19
CA GLY A 9 4.95 28.00 -14.26
C GLY A 9 6.32 27.43 -13.86
N ASP A 10 7.27 28.30 -13.54
CA ASP A 10 8.58 27.95 -13.00
C ASP A 10 8.61 28.10 -11.47
N VAL A 11 9.39 27.23 -10.82
CA VAL A 11 9.55 27.19 -9.37
C VAL A 11 10.95 27.67 -9.00
N HIS A 12 10.99 28.67 -8.13
CA HIS A 12 12.21 29.24 -7.60
C HIS A 12 12.47 28.70 -6.19
N PHE A 13 13.65 28.13 -5.96
CA PHE A 13 14.07 27.70 -4.63
C PHE A 13 15.55 27.97 -4.39
N VAL A 14 15.88 28.18 -3.12
CA VAL A 14 17.25 28.37 -2.65
C VAL A 14 17.77 27.06 -2.08
N TYR A 15 18.97 26.68 -2.46
CA TYR A 15 19.68 25.54 -1.88
C TYR A 15 21.07 25.98 -1.43
N LYS A 16 21.62 25.24 -0.45
CA LYS A 16 22.99 25.42 -0.02
C LYS A 16 23.86 24.54 -0.90
N ASP A 17 24.77 25.14 -1.64
CA ASP A 17 25.77 24.40 -2.39
C ASP A 17 26.87 23.95 -1.43
N HIS A 18 27.01 22.64 -1.24
CA HIS A 18 27.98 22.08 -0.29
C HIS A 18 29.43 22.16 -0.80
N ARG A 19 29.65 22.39 -2.11
CA ARG A 19 31.00 22.56 -2.67
C ARG A 19 31.61 23.90 -2.27
N ASP A 20 30.80 24.96 -2.40
CA ASP A 20 31.24 26.34 -2.17
C ASP A 20 30.71 26.91 -0.84
N ASN A 21 29.91 26.14 -0.09
CA ASN A 21 29.20 26.53 1.14
C ASN A 21 28.26 27.76 1.03
N CYS A 22 27.96 28.22 -0.17
CA CYS A 22 27.11 29.37 -0.45
C CYS A 22 25.66 28.99 -0.75
N TYR A 23 24.72 29.90 -0.53
CA TYR A 23 23.33 29.75 -0.94
C TYR A 23 23.15 30.21 -2.39
N LYS A 24 22.57 29.35 -3.23
CA LYS A 24 22.30 29.62 -4.65
C LYS A 24 20.82 29.43 -4.93
N THR A 25 20.28 30.24 -5.85
CA THR A 25 18.91 30.14 -6.33
C THR A 25 18.87 29.27 -7.58
N LEU A 26 17.98 28.29 -7.62
CA LEU A 26 17.69 27.50 -8.81
C LEU A 26 16.26 27.76 -9.26
N VAL A 27 16.10 27.88 -10.57
CA VAL A 27 14.81 27.99 -11.25
C VAL A 27 14.64 26.73 -12.07
N LEU A 28 13.52 26.03 -11.85
CA LEU A 28 13.17 24.81 -12.58
C LEU A 28 11.73 24.91 -13.04
N SER A 29 11.39 24.23 -14.13
CA SER A 29 9.98 24.00 -14.45
C SER A 29 9.32 23.14 -13.37
N GLN A 30 7.98 23.23 -13.27
CA GLN A 30 7.21 22.36 -12.36
C GLN A 30 7.49 20.86 -12.58
N ILE A 31 7.62 20.42 -13.84
CA ILE A 31 7.85 19.02 -14.18
C ILE A 31 9.23 18.57 -13.71
N GLU A 32 10.28 19.34 -13.99
CA GLU A 32 11.63 19.01 -13.54
C GLU A 32 11.76 18.98 -12.02
N MET A 33 11.02 19.84 -11.32
CA MET A 33 10.98 19.81 -9.87
C MET A 33 10.33 18.51 -9.35
N ILE A 34 9.21 18.09 -9.94
CA ILE A 34 8.54 16.84 -9.59
C ILE A 34 9.46 15.65 -9.86
N ASP A 35 10.09 15.59 -11.03
CA ASP A 35 11.00 14.49 -11.40
C ASP A 35 12.17 14.36 -10.41
N ARG A 36 12.76 15.49 -9.99
CA ARG A 36 13.81 15.50 -8.96
C ARG A 36 13.30 15.02 -7.61
N LEU A 37 12.11 15.42 -7.19
CA LEU A 37 11.51 14.93 -5.94
C LEU A 37 11.24 13.43 -5.99
N VAL A 38 10.66 12.95 -7.09
CA VAL A 38 10.34 11.53 -7.29
C VAL A 38 11.60 10.67 -7.35
N SER A 39 12.72 11.19 -7.87
CA SER A 39 14.00 10.47 -7.90
C SER A 39 14.53 10.07 -6.51
N HIS A 40 14.11 10.78 -5.45
CA HIS A 40 14.46 10.44 -4.08
C HIS A 40 13.56 9.35 -3.48
N ILE A 41 12.44 9.04 -4.13
CA ILE A 41 11.54 7.95 -3.72
C ILE A 41 12.10 6.66 -4.33
N PRO A 42 12.45 5.66 -3.50
CA PRO A 42 12.94 4.39 -4.01
C PRO A 42 11.94 3.75 -4.98
N ALA A 43 12.38 3.49 -6.21
CA ALA A 43 11.51 2.96 -7.28
C ALA A 43 11.21 1.46 -7.12
N GLU A 44 11.95 0.75 -6.27
CA GLU A 44 11.74 -0.68 -6.06
C GLU A 44 10.48 -0.94 -5.22
N LYS A 45 9.59 -1.80 -5.74
CA LYS A 45 8.29 -2.13 -5.15
C LYS A 45 8.35 -2.64 -3.69
N ASN A 46 9.53 -2.99 -3.18
CA ASN A 46 9.74 -3.46 -1.81
C ASN A 46 11.00 -2.85 -1.16
N PHE A 47 11.40 -1.63 -1.53
CA PHE A 47 12.56 -0.99 -0.89
C PHE A 47 12.28 -0.82 0.61
N ARG A 48 12.99 -1.60 1.43
CA ARG A 48 12.89 -1.48 2.88
C ARG A 48 13.72 -0.29 3.33
N ALA A 49 13.07 0.87 3.49
CA ALA A 49 13.70 2.08 4.01
C ALA A 49 14.33 1.84 5.39
N ILE A 50 13.67 1.04 6.24
CA ILE A 50 14.17 0.64 7.55
C ILE A 50 14.73 -0.78 7.43
N ARG A 51 16.03 -0.93 7.68
CA ARG A 51 16.65 -2.24 7.81
C ARG A 51 16.54 -2.68 9.27
N TYR A 52 15.67 -3.65 9.52
CA TYR A 52 15.46 -4.22 10.85
C TYR A 52 16.69 -5.01 11.31
N TYR A 53 17.41 -4.52 12.32
CA TYR A 53 18.58 -5.14 12.91
C TYR A 53 18.48 -5.21 14.44
N GLY A 54 19.37 -5.97 15.06
CA GLY A 54 19.40 -6.14 16.52
C GLY A 54 18.08 -6.72 17.05
N PHE A 55 17.53 -6.08 18.07
CA PHE A 55 16.27 -6.48 18.70
C PHE A 55 15.05 -6.32 17.77
N LEU A 56 15.12 -5.48 16.72
CA LEU A 56 14.04 -5.35 15.73
C LEU A 56 14.08 -6.42 14.63
N SER A 57 15.13 -7.24 14.57
CA SER A 57 15.25 -8.28 13.53
C SER A 57 14.14 -9.34 13.66
N ASN A 58 13.61 -9.84 12.54
CA ASN A 58 12.48 -10.80 12.54
C ASN A 58 12.70 -12.03 13.45
N ARG A 59 13.94 -12.51 13.57
CA ARG A 59 14.29 -13.67 14.40
C ARG A 59 14.24 -13.36 15.91
N LYS A 60 14.55 -12.11 16.30
CA LYS A 60 14.70 -11.71 17.70
C LYS A 60 13.57 -10.82 18.22
N ARG A 61 12.78 -10.23 17.33
CA ARG A 61 11.73 -9.27 17.67
C ARG A 61 10.74 -9.80 18.70
N GLY A 62 10.30 -11.05 18.58
CA GLY A 62 9.34 -11.64 19.51
C GLY A 62 9.86 -11.84 20.93
N GLU A 63 11.16 -12.11 21.09
CA GLU A 63 11.80 -12.28 22.41
C GLU A 63 12.28 -10.94 22.98
N ALA A 64 12.78 -10.05 22.11
CA ALA A 64 13.49 -8.85 22.52
C ALA A 64 12.59 -7.63 22.71
N LEU A 65 11.46 -7.51 22.01
CA LEU A 65 10.54 -6.38 22.20
C LEU A 65 9.89 -6.35 23.58
N PRO A 66 9.40 -7.47 24.16
CA PRO A 66 8.84 -7.46 25.50
C PRO A 66 9.84 -6.92 26.52
N LEU A 67 11.11 -7.38 26.45
CA LEU A 67 12.18 -6.89 27.32
C LEU A 67 12.44 -5.38 27.14
N VAL A 68 12.37 -4.87 25.90
CA VAL A 68 12.55 -3.44 25.63
C VAL A 68 11.39 -2.62 26.21
N TYR A 69 10.16 -3.09 26.11
CA TYR A 69 9.00 -2.42 26.71
C TYR A 69 9.11 -2.38 28.23
N ASP A 70 9.47 -3.50 28.86
CA ASP A 70 9.70 -3.59 30.31
C ASP A 70 10.80 -2.62 30.78
N LEU A 71 11.93 -2.55 30.04
CA LEU A 71 13.05 -1.68 30.38
C LEU A 71 12.75 -0.18 30.19
N LEU A 72 11.76 0.16 29.35
CA LEU A 72 11.37 1.53 29.05
C LEU A 72 10.11 1.98 29.82
N ASP A 73 9.57 1.13 30.72
CA ASP A 73 8.27 1.33 31.37
C ASP A 73 7.16 1.68 30.35
N GLN A 74 7.14 0.96 29.22
CA GLN A 74 6.15 1.12 28.15
C GLN A 74 5.16 -0.04 28.16
N GLU A 75 3.89 0.26 27.92
CA GLU A 75 2.88 -0.77 27.68
C GLU A 75 3.11 -1.43 26.33
N GLU A 76 3.10 -2.77 26.30
CA GLU A 76 3.20 -3.52 25.05
C GLU A 76 1.96 -3.26 24.17
N PRO A 77 2.14 -2.92 22.88
CA PRO A 77 1.01 -2.74 21.97
C PRO A 77 0.21 -4.04 21.85
N VAL A 78 -1.08 -3.96 22.17
CA VAL A 78 -2.00 -5.08 21.98
C VAL A 78 -2.18 -5.34 20.48
N GLU A 79 -1.79 -6.53 20.01
CA GLU A 79 -2.05 -6.91 18.63
C GLU A 79 -3.58 -6.98 18.41
N PRO A 80 -4.12 -6.26 17.41
CA PRO A 80 -5.54 -6.30 17.14
C PRO A 80 -5.93 -7.71 16.70
N LYS A 81 -7.02 -8.24 17.27
CA LYS A 81 -7.54 -9.53 16.86
C LYS A 81 -7.86 -9.51 15.36
N PRO A 82 -7.44 -10.53 14.59
CA PRO A 82 -7.79 -10.59 13.18
C PRO A 82 -9.31 -10.63 13.04
N LEU A 83 -9.84 -9.76 12.19
CA LEU A 83 -11.27 -9.75 11.88
C LEU A 83 -11.62 -11.03 11.12
N ASN A 84 -12.73 -11.65 11.47
CA ASN A 84 -13.28 -12.76 10.70
C ASN A 84 -13.87 -12.26 9.38
N TYR A 85 -14.11 -13.18 8.43
CA TYR A 85 -14.67 -12.85 7.11
C TYR A 85 -15.94 -11.99 7.18
N ALA A 86 -16.85 -12.31 8.11
CA ALA A 86 -18.10 -11.57 8.24
C ALA A 86 -17.91 -10.15 8.78
N GLN A 87 -17.02 -9.98 9.74
CA GLN A 87 -16.61 -8.67 10.25
C GLN A 87 -15.95 -7.84 9.14
N ILE A 88 -15.07 -8.45 8.34
CA ILE A 88 -14.43 -7.78 7.19
C ILE A 88 -15.49 -7.31 6.19
N MET A 89 -16.41 -8.19 5.79
CA MET A 89 -17.50 -7.86 4.85
C MET A 89 -18.38 -6.73 5.38
N HIS A 90 -18.70 -6.77 6.67
CA HIS A 90 -19.50 -5.74 7.32
C HIS A 90 -18.76 -4.40 7.40
N HIS A 91 -17.48 -4.38 7.79
CA HIS A 91 -16.72 -3.13 7.91
C HIS A 91 -16.36 -2.49 6.57
N LEU A 92 -16.03 -3.29 5.54
CA LEU A 92 -15.62 -2.77 4.24
C LEU A 92 -16.80 -2.39 3.33
N VAL A 93 -17.87 -3.18 3.36
CA VAL A 93 -18.98 -3.08 2.40
C VAL A 93 -20.30 -2.73 3.08
N GLY A 94 -20.40 -2.83 4.41
CA GLY A 94 -21.66 -2.62 5.15
C GLY A 94 -22.64 -3.79 5.03
N ILE A 95 -22.19 -4.96 4.57
CA ILE A 95 -23.05 -6.12 4.29
C ILE A 95 -22.71 -7.25 5.28
N ASP A 96 -23.71 -7.75 5.99
CA ASP A 96 -23.60 -8.99 6.76
C ASP A 96 -23.78 -10.19 5.81
N PRO A 97 -22.73 -11.02 5.58
CA PRO A 97 -22.81 -12.15 4.68
C PRO A 97 -23.71 -13.29 5.20
N TYR A 98 -24.12 -13.24 6.47
CA TYR A 98 -25.06 -14.20 7.05
C TYR A 98 -26.50 -13.71 7.04
N LYS A 99 -26.79 -12.57 6.41
CA LYS A 99 -28.14 -12.02 6.28
C LYS A 99 -28.63 -12.15 4.84
N CYS A 100 -29.80 -12.74 4.66
CA CYS A 100 -30.42 -12.85 3.34
C CYS A 100 -30.82 -11.46 2.82
N ILE A 101 -30.36 -11.12 1.62
CA ILE A 101 -30.67 -9.82 0.97
C ILE A 101 -32.16 -9.66 0.61
N LEU A 102 -32.92 -10.75 0.53
CA LEU A 102 -34.33 -10.72 0.15
C LEU A 102 -35.26 -10.63 1.35
N CYS A 103 -35.03 -11.46 2.38
CA CYS A 103 -35.94 -11.59 3.52
C CYS A 103 -35.35 -11.18 4.86
N SER A 104 -34.08 -10.75 4.90
CA SER A 104 -33.35 -10.42 6.14
C SER A 104 -33.19 -11.57 7.15
N GLY A 105 -33.59 -12.80 6.80
CA GLY A 105 -33.39 -13.98 7.63
C GLY A 105 -31.92 -14.39 7.76
N ARG A 106 -31.59 -15.14 8.81
CA ARG A 106 -30.25 -15.66 9.05
C ARG A 106 -29.94 -16.81 8.08
N MET A 107 -28.87 -16.68 7.32
CA MET A 107 -28.39 -17.70 6.39
C MET A 107 -27.62 -18.77 7.17
N CYS A 108 -27.86 -20.03 6.80
CA CYS A 108 -27.13 -21.18 7.34
C CYS A 108 -26.05 -21.62 6.36
N PHE A 109 -24.91 -22.04 6.89
CA PHE A 109 -23.87 -22.67 6.07
C PHE A 109 -24.39 -24.01 5.53
N VAL A 110 -24.28 -24.22 4.22
CA VAL A 110 -24.68 -25.47 3.56
C VAL A 110 -23.45 -26.29 3.17
N LYS A 111 -22.53 -25.69 2.41
CA LYS A 111 -21.28 -26.32 1.99
C LYS A 111 -20.26 -25.26 1.59
N MET A 112 -18.99 -25.66 1.60
CA MET A 112 -17.90 -24.90 1.02
C MET A 112 -17.41 -25.64 -0.22
N GLU A 113 -17.35 -24.93 -1.34
CA GLU A 113 -16.72 -25.42 -2.55
C GLU A 113 -15.47 -24.61 -2.82
N MET A 114 -14.36 -25.30 -3.06
CA MET A 114 -13.11 -24.64 -3.40
C MET A 114 -13.21 -24.12 -4.83
N GLY A 115 -13.29 -22.80 -4.97
CA GLY A 115 -13.21 -22.15 -6.27
C GLY A 115 -11.82 -22.23 -6.88
N LEU A 116 -11.74 -21.85 -8.16
CA LEU A 116 -10.47 -21.68 -8.86
C LEU A 116 -9.62 -20.59 -8.20
N LYS A 117 -8.30 -20.78 -8.18
CA LYS A 117 -7.36 -19.79 -7.63
C LYS A 117 -7.42 -18.50 -8.44
N GLY A 118 -7.05 -17.37 -7.82
CA GLY A 118 -7.11 -16.05 -8.46
C GLY A 118 -6.40 -15.98 -9.82
N HIS A 119 -5.26 -16.66 -9.98
CA HIS A 119 -4.54 -16.70 -11.26
C HIS A 119 -5.30 -17.48 -12.34
N GLU A 120 -6.02 -18.54 -11.98
CA GLU A 120 -6.85 -19.35 -12.88
C GLU A 120 -8.08 -18.58 -13.33
N LEU A 121 -8.70 -17.80 -12.43
CA LEU A 121 -9.80 -16.90 -12.78
C LEU A 121 -9.35 -15.84 -13.79
N VAL A 122 -8.15 -15.28 -13.61
CA VAL A 122 -7.59 -14.28 -14.53
C VAL A 122 -7.25 -14.90 -15.89
N THR A 123 -6.68 -16.10 -15.95
CA THR A 123 -6.40 -16.78 -17.22
C THR A 123 -7.68 -17.13 -17.96
N LEU A 124 -8.68 -17.67 -17.27
CA LEU A 124 -10.00 -17.93 -17.85
C LEU A 124 -10.64 -16.65 -18.38
N ARG A 125 -10.61 -15.55 -17.61
CA ARG A 125 -11.16 -14.26 -18.04
C ARG A 125 -10.46 -13.72 -19.29
N LYS A 126 -9.13 -13.84 -19.38
CA LYS A 126 -8.37 -13.47 -20.58
C LYS A 126 -8.75 -14.33 -21.78
N ALA A 127 -8.94 -15.64 -21.59
CA ALA A 127 -9.40 -16.55 -22.64
C ALA A 127 -10.80 -16.16 -23.15
N THR A 128 -11.76 -15.91 -22.25
CA THR A 128 -13.12 -15.48 -22.64
C THR A 128 -13.11 -14.15 -23.38
N ILE A 129 -12.27 -13.19 -22.97
CA ILE A 129 -12.13 -11.90 -23.67
C ILE A 129 -11.56 -12.12 -25.08
N ARG A 130 -10.55 -12.97 -25.22
CA ARG A 130 -9.94 -13.29 -26.53
C ARG A 130 -10.95 -13.95 -27.47
N GLU A 131 -11.74 -14.88 -26.96
CA GLU A 131 -12.80 -15.58 -27.72
C GLU A 131 -13.93 -14.63 -28.13
N LYS A 132 -14.43 -13.80 -27.21
CA LYS A 132 -15.40 -12.73 -27.55
C LYS A 132 -14.86 -11.71 -28.54
N ARG A 133 -13.55 -11.44 -28.56
CA ARG A 133 -12.93 -10.60 -29.60
C ARG A 133 -12.95 -11.33 -30.94
N ARG A 134 -12.53 -12.60 -31.00
CA ARG A 134 -12.56 -13.40 -32.23
C ARG A 134 -13.95 -13.45 -32.87
N LEU A 135 -14.97 -13.78 -32.08
CA LEU A 135 -16.36 -13.90 -32.56
C LEU A 135 -16.95 -12.57 -33.07
N ARG A 136 -16.39 -11.42 -32.65
CA ARG A 136 -16.79 -10.09 -33.13
C ARG A 136 -16.19 -9.72 -34.48
N TYR A 137 -15.11 -10.38 -34.89
CA TYR A 137 -14.45 -10.14 -36.18
C TYR A 137 -14.72 -11.26 -37.21
N SER A 138 -15.65 -12.18 -36.91
CA SER A 138 -16.04 -13.31 -37.76
C SER A 138 -17.49 -13.21 -38.29
N LEU A 139 -18.10 -12.05 -38.16
CA LEU A 139 -19.37 -11.61 -38.77
C LEU A 139 -19.08 -10.32 -39.55
#